data_AF-A0AAV9F6Z5-F1
#
_entry.id   AF-A0AAV9F6Z5-F1
#
_cell.length_a   1.000
_cell.length_b   1.000
_cell.length_c   1.000
_cell.angle_alpha   90.00
_cell.angle_beta   90.00
_cell.angle_gamma   90.00
#
_symmetry.space_group_name_H-M   'P 1'
#
loop_
_entity.id
_entity.type
_entity.pdbx_description
1 polymer ?
#
loop_
_entity_poly.entity_id
_entity_poly.type
_entity_poly.pdbx_seq_one_letter_code
_entity_poly.pdbx_strand_id
1 'polypeptide(L)' 'MTGPTPPTTTVTLNSGCEMPMMGLGVWRMKDKSMKEVILHAIRIGYRHFDCADFL' A
#
# COMPACT_ATOMS: atom_id res chain seq x y z
N MET A 1 -11.69 9.89 14.81
CA MET A 1 -10.67 9.15 15.58
C MET A 1 -9.30 9.61 15.10
N THR A 2 -8.76 10.65 15.72
CA THR A 2 -7.48 11.29 15.40
C THR A 2 -6.36 10.60 16.18
N GLY A 3 -5.92 9.43 15.72
CA GLY A 3 -4.66 8.83 16.18
C GLY A 3 -3.46 9.47 15.47
N PRO A 4 -2.26 9.46 16.08
CA PRO A 4 -1.04 9.90 15.40
C PRO A 4 -0.89 9.10 14.11
N THR A 5 -0.83 9.81 12.97
CA THR A 5 -0.56 9.16 11.69
C THR A 5 0.89 8.66 11.77
N PRO A 6 1.17 7.36 11.59
CA PRO A 6 2.55 6.89 11.59
C PRO A 6 3.33 7.70 10.55
N PRO A 7 4.54 8.18 10.86
CA PRO A 7 5.36 8.90 9.89
C PRO A 7 5.53 7.98 8.68
N THR A 8 4.92 8.36 7.57
CA THR A 8 4.97 7.56 6.35
C THR A 8 6.33 7.84 5.74
N THR A 9 7.32 7.00 6.07
CA THR A 9 8.66 7.17 5.53
C THR A 9 8.60 7.00 4.01
N THR A 10 8.84 8.09 3.29
CA THR A 10 8.87 8.16 1.84
C THR A 10 10.31 8.22 1.33
N VAL A 11 10.50 7.79 0.08
CA VAL A 11 11.69 8.06 -0.71
C VAL A 11 11.31 8.90 -1.92
N THR A 12 12.17 9.84 -2.29
CA THR A 12 12.01 10.63 -3.51
C THR A 12 12.54 9.83 -4.70
N LEU A 13 11.69 9.60 -5.68
CA LEU A 13 12.06 8.99 -6.96
C LEU A 13 12.84 9.99 -7.82
N ASN A 14 13.53 9.50 -8.85
CA ASN A 14 14.26 10.37 -9.79
C ASN A 14 13.35 11.37 -10.52
N SER A 15 12.05 11.09 -10.58
CA SER A 15 11.00 11.95 -11.12
C SER A 15 10.60 13.09 -10.18
N GLY A 16 11.12 13.11 -8.94
CA GLY A 16 10.71 14.02 -7.88
C GLY A 16 9.46 13.59 -7.12
N CYS A 17 8.79 12.49 -7.51
CA CYS A 17 7.64 11.96 -6.79
C CYS A 17 8.05 11.28 -5.48
N GLU A 18 7.21 11.39 -4.45
CA GLU A 18 7.38 10.63 -3.21
C GLU A 18 6.72 9.25 -3.30
N MET A 19 7.43 8.23 -2.83
CA MET A 19 6.94 6.85 -2.78
C MET A 19 7.08 6.31 -1.35
N PRO A 20 6.01 5.78 -0.74
CA PRO A 20 6.13 5.14 0.57
C PRO A 20 7.09 3.95 0.50
N MET A 21 8.05 3.89 1.43
CA MET A 21 9.04 2.81 1.49
C MET A 21 8.42 1.44 1.77
N MET A 22 7.27 1.40 2.46
CA MET A 22 6.53 0.18 2.76
C MET A 22 5.36 0.03 1.80
N GLY A 23 5.34 -1.07 1.03
CA GLY A 23 4.26 -1.42 0.11
C GLY A 23 3.62 -2.78 0.42
N LEU A 24 2.38 -2.97 -0.02
CA LEU A 24 1.68 -4.26 0.03
C LEU A 24 1.58 -4.86 -1.38
N GLY A 25 2.30 -5.95 -1.62
CA GLY A 25 2.20 -6.71 -2.87
C GLY A 25 0.99 -7.66 -2.87
N VAL A 26 0.26 -7.72 -3.98
CA VAL A 26 -0.97 -8.52 -4.12
C VAL A 26 -0.84 -9.83 -4.90
N TRP A 27 0.39 -10.18 -5.30
CA TRP A 27 0.64 -11.40 -6.09
C TRP A 27 0.20 -12.67 -5.34
N ARG A 28 -0.49 -13.58 -6.05
CA ARG A 28 -1.04 -14.86 -5.55
C ARG A 28 -2.11 -14.73 -4.45
N MET A 29 -2.66 -13.54 -4.20
CA MET A 29 -3.86 -13.43 -3.36
C MET A 29 -5.05 -14.11 -4.03
N LYS A 30 -5.91 -14.75 -3.22
CA LYS A 30 -7.20 -15.25 -3.70
C LYS A 30 -8.16 -14.06 -3.83
N ASP A 31 -8.92 -14.01 -4.94
CA ASP A 31 -9.85 -12.91 -5.24
C ASP A 31 -10.79 -12.59 -4.08
N LYS A 32 -11.32 -13.65 -3.42
CA LYS A 32 -12.26 -13.52 -2.31
C LYS A 32 -11.69 -12.78 -1.10
N SER A 33 -10.37 -12.82 -0.88
CA SER A 33 -9.71 -12.14 0.25
C SER A 33 -9.13 -10.78 -0.11
N MET A 34 -8.94 -10.47 -1.40
CA MET A 34 -8.21 -9.27 -1.83
C MET A 34 -8.87 -7.99 -1.32
N LYS A 35 -10.18 -7.86 -1.48
CA LYS A 35 -10.93 -6.67 -1.03
C LYS A 35 -10.75 -6.40 0.47
N GLU A 36 -10.89 -7.43 1.30
CA GLU A 36 -10.79 -7.30 2.76
C GLU A 36 -9.38 -6.92 3.19
N VAL A 37 -8.36 -7.56 2.60
CA VAL A 37 -6.95 -7.27 2.87
C VAL A 37 -6.60 -5.83 2.52
N ILE A 38 -7.02 -5.35 1.34
CA ILE A 38 -6.77 -3.97 0.91
C ILE A 38 -7.46 -2.97 1.84
N LEU A 39 -8.74 -3.19 2.15
CA LEU A 39 -9.49 -2.31 3.07
C LEU A 39 -8.85 -2.27 4.46
N HIS A 40 -8.38 -3.41 4.96
CA HIS A 40 -7.67 -3.47 6.23
C HIS A 40 -6.32 -2.73 6.18
N ALA A 41 -5.54 -2.95 5.12
CA ALA A 41 -4.25 -2.29 4.91
C ALA A 41 -4.40 -0.75 4.89
N ILE A 42 -5.42 -0.22 4.20
CA ILE A 42 -5.72 1.22 4.19
C ILE A 42 -6.03 1.74 5.60
N ARG A 43 -6.84 1.00 6.37
CA ARG A 43 -7.24 1.35 7.75
C ARG A 43 -6.05 1.41 8.70
N ILE A 44 -5.07 0.51 8.54
CA ILE A 44 -3.86 0.47 9.38
C ILE A 44 -2.74 1.41 8.88
N GLY A 45 -2.94 2.10 7.74
CA GLY A 45 -2.05 3.17 7.29
C GLY A 45 -1.23 2.88 6.02
N TYR A 46 -1.41 1.74 5.34
CA TYR A 46 -0.75 1.52 4.05
C TYR A 46 -1.23 2.52 3.01
N ARG A 47 -0.29 3.04 2.22
CA ARG A 47 -0.54 3.97 1.10
C ARG A 47 0.12 3.56 -0.21
N HIS A 48 0.88 2.46 -0.21
CA HIS A 48 1.54 1.93 -1.38
C HIS A 48 1.09 0.47 -1.58
N PHE A 49 0.53 0.19 -2.74
CA PHE A 49 0.04 -1.11 -3.16
C PHE A 49 0.73 -1.48 -4.48
N ASP A 50 1.29 -2.68 -4.52
CA ASP A 50 2.00 -3.21 -5.67
C ASP A 50 1.17 -4.30 -6.33
N CYS A 51 0.85 -4.13 -7.60
CA CYS A 51 0.07 -5.06 -8.41
C CYS A 51 0.64 -5.16 -9.82
N ALA A 52 0.35 -6.28 -10.47
CA ALA A 52 0.65 -6.52 -11.86
C ALA A 52 -0.56 -7.18 -12.52
N ASP A 53 -0.76 -6.88 -13.79
CA ASP A 53 -1.67 -7.67 -14.61
C ASP A 53 -1.02 -9.03 -14.96
N PHE A 54 -1.84 -10.00 -15.32
CA PHE A 54 -1.39 -11.34 -15.73
C PHE A 54 -1.24 -11.48 -17.26
N LEU A 55 -1.46 -10.41 -18.02
CA LEU A 55 -1.30 -10.36 -19.48
C LEU A 55 0.16 -10.22 -19.91
#